data_AF-A0A3D0X9E9-F1
#
_entry.id   AF-A0A3D0X9E9-F1
#
_cell.length_a   1.000
_cell.length_b   1.000
_cell.length_c   1.000
_cell.angle_alpha   90.00
_cell.angle_beta   90.00
_cell.angle_gamma   90.00
#
_symmetry.space_group_name_H-M   'P 1'
#
loop_
_entity.id
_entity.type
_entity.pdbx_description
1 polymer ?
#
loop_
_entity_poly.entity_id
_entity_poly.type
_entity_poly.pdbx_seq_one_letter_code
_entity_poly.pdbx_strand_id
1 'polypeptide(L)'
;VMACPGGCINGGGQPIRSDKVSNYVDYKALRSKALYNYDENCALRSSDESPVVKMIYEDYFEKPGTHKAHELLHTTYLPRGNH
;
A
#
# COMPACT_ATOMS: atom_id res chain seq x y z
N VAL A 1 -9.78 2.83 3.40
CA VAL A 1 -10.96 2.01 2.99
C VAL A 1 -10.57 1.28 1.71
N MET A 2 -10.88 0.00 1.59
CA MET A 2 -10.56 -0.80 0.40
C MET A 2 -11.83 -1.15 -0.35
N ALA A 3 -11.85 -0.99 -1.67
CA ALA A 3 -13.00 -1.35 -2.50
C ALA A 3 -13.11 -2.86 -2.73
N CYS A 4 -11.97 -3.55 -2.92
CA CYS A 4 -11.96 -4.99 -3.13
C CYS A 4 -12.02 -5.76 -1.79
N PRO A 5 -12.88 -6.78 -1.66
CA PRO A 5 -12.88 -7.66 -0.49
C PRO A 5 -11.53 -8.38 -0.34
N GLY A 6 -10.86 -8.17 0.79
CA GLY A 6 -9.51 -8.67 1.06
C GLY A 6 -8.38 -7.77 0.57
N GLY A 7 -8.67 -6.57 0.06
CA GLY A 7 -7.67 -5.60 -0.37
C GLY A 7 -7.05 -5.88 -1.74
N CYS A 8 -5.95 -5.20 -2.07
CA CYS A 8 -5.30 -5.26 -3.38
C CYS A 8 -4.85 -6.66 -3.79
N ILE A 9 -4.58 -7.53 -2.81
CA ILE A 9 -4.16 -8.92 -3.01
C ILE A 9 -5.24 -9.76 -3.72
N ASN A 10 -6.47 -9.26 -3.72
CA ASN A 10 -7.64 -9.83 -4.36
C ASN A 10 -8.32 -8.85 -5.33
N GLY A 11 -7.55 -7.92 -5.89
CA GLY A 11 -8.05 -7.01 -6.93
C GLY A 11 -8.45 -7.74 -8.21
N GLY A 12 -9.33 -7.14 -9.01
CA GLY A 12 -9.86 -7.76 -10.24
C GLY A 12 -8.80 -8.09 -11.31
N GLY A 13 -7.62 -7.48 -11.24
CA GLY A 13 -6.48 -7.80 -12.12
C GLY A 13 -5.59 -8.95 -11.65
N GLN A 14 -5.91 -9.58 -10.51
CA GLN A 14 -5.13 -10.72 -10.00
C GLN A 14 -5.39 -11.99 -10.83
N PRO A 15 -4.46 -12.96 -10.87
CA PRO A 15 -4.63 -14.17 -11.66
C PRO A 15 -5.91 -14.93 -11.31
N ILE A 16 -6.72 -15.20 -12.34
CA ILE A 16 -7.98 -15.93 -12.23
C ILE A 16 -7.70 -17.37 -11.76
N ARG A 17 -8.59 -17.88 -10.91
CA ARG A 17 -8.54 -19.24 -10.36
C ARG A 17 -9.81 -19.98 -10.75
N SER A 18 -9.72 -21.30 -10.87
CA SER A 18 -10.91 -22.13 -11.05
C SER A 18 -11.74 -22.18 -9.78
N ASP A 19 -13.04 -22.44 -9.91
CA ASP A 19 -13.97 -22.55 -8.78
C ASP A 19 -13.52 -23.61 -7.77
N LYS A 20 -12.94 -24.72 -8.26
CA LYS A 20 -12.37 -25.77 -7.41
C LYS A 20 -11.33 -25.22 -6.45
N VAL A 21 -10.47 -24.31 -6.90
CA VAL A 21 -9.46 -23.70 -6.02
C VAL A 21 -10.09 -22.69 -5.08
N SER A 22 -10.98 -21.84 -5.60
CA SER A 22 -11.61 -20.78 -4.82
C SER A 22 -12.51 -21.29 -3.68
N ASN A 23 -13.12 -22.47 -3.85
CA ASN A 23 -14.03 -23.05 -2.85
C ASN A 23 -13.32 -23.69 -1.65
N TYR A 24 -12.07 -24.13 -1.81
CA TYR A 24 -11.36 -24.91 -0.79
C TYR A 24 -10.07 -24.25 -0.29
N VAL A 25 -9.58 -23.20 -0.97
CA VAL A 25 -8.31 -22.55 -0.63
C VAL A 25 -8.54 -21.07 -0.38
N ASP A 26 -8.18 -20.60 0.81
CA ASP A 26 -8.09 -19.16 1.08
C ASP A 26 -6.79 -18.58 0.49
N TYR A 27 -6.80 -18.39 -0.82
CA TYR A 27 -5.66 -17.82 -1.54
C TYR A 27 -5.36 -16.37 -1.14
N LYS A 28 -6.33 -15.63 -0.59
CA LYS A 28 -6.10 -14.26 -0.12
C LYS A 28 -5.21 -14.29 1.12
N ALA A 29 -5.52 -15.16 2.08
CA ALA A 29 -4.69 -15.37 3.25
C ALA A 29 -3.28 -15.85 2.87
N LEU A 30 -3.15 -16.79 1.93
CA LEU A 30 -1.84 -17.28 1.48
C LEU A 30 -0.99 -16.18 0.81
N ARG A 31 -1.60 -15.38 -0.07
CA ARG A 31 -0.89 -14.27 -0.72
C ARG A 31 -0.47 -13.19 0.28
N SER A 32 -1.35 -12.84 1.22
CA SER A 32 -1.01 -11.88 2.29
C SER A 32 0.09 -12.42 3.20
N LYS A 33 0.03 -13.70 3.57
CA LYS A 33 1.06 -14.35 4.41
C LYS A 33 2.44 -14.29 3.77
N ALA A 34 2.55 -14.48 2.46
CA ALA A 34 3.82 -14.36 1.76
C ALA A 34 4.44 -12.97 1.91
N LEU A 35 3.62 -11.90 1.81
CA LEU A 35 4.07 -10.53 1.99
C LEU A 35 4.46 -10.23 3.45
N TYR A 36 3.66 -10.68 4.42
CA TYR A 36 3.98 -10.46 5.84
C TYR A 36 5.21 -11.23 6.29
N ASN A 37 5.38 -12.47 5.84
CA ASN A 37 6.59 -13.23 6.09
C ASN A 37 7.82 -12.52 5.51
N TYR A 38 7.72 -11.95 4.31
CA TYR A 38 8.82 -11.17 3.73
C TYR A 38 9.12 -9.93 4.58
N ASP A 39 8.09 -9.16 4.93
CA ASP A 39 8.22 -7.97 5.76
C ASP A 39 8.87 -8.27 7.12
N GLU A 40 8.46 -9.36 7.78
CA GLU A 40 9.02 -9.79 9.07
C GLU A 40 10.52 -10.06 9.05
N ASN A 41 11.04 -10.49 7.90
CA ASN A 41 12.46 -10.79 7.71
C ASN A 41 13.27 -9.60 7.18
N CYS A 42 12.63 -8.46 6.89
CA CYS A 42 13.34 -7.24 6.50
C CYS A 42 14.05 -6.60 7.70
N ALA A 43 15.30 -6.17 7.52
CA ALA A 43 16.01 -5.40 8.53
C ALA A 43 15.45 -3.97 8.68
N LEU A 44 14.92 -3.40 7.61
CA LEU A 44 14.24 -2.10 7.58
C LEU A 44 12.75 -2.35 7.36
N ARG A 45 11.94 -2.16 8.41
CA ARG A 45 10.49 -2.43 8.37
C ARG A 45 9.63 -1.19 8.58
N SER A 46 10.22 -0.13 9.13
CA SER A 46 9.53 1.14 9.30
C SER A 46 10.01 2.16 8.27
N SER A 47 9.07 2.88 7.66
CA SER A 47 9.37 3.85 6.60
C SER A 47 10.26 5.00 7.09
N ASP A 48 10.18 5.37 8.37
CA ASP A 48 11.02 6.41 8.99
C ASP A 48 12.46 5.96 9.22
N GLU A 49 12.72 4.65 9.25
CA GLU A 49 14.08 4.09 9.35
C GLU A 49 14.78 4.02 7.98
N SER A 50 14.02 4.14 6.88
CA SER A 50 14.57 4.05 5.52
C SER A 50 15.57 5.17 5.23
N PRO A 51 16.83 4.84 4.89
CA PRO A 51 17.84 5.85 4.58
C PRO A 51 17.50 6.67 3.34
N VAL A 52 16.77 6.07 2.39
CA VAL A 52 16.31 6.77 1.17
C VAL A 52 15.22 7.80 1.51
N VAL A 53 14.31 7.46 2.42
CA VAL A 53 13.28 8.39 2.88
C VAL A 53 13.91 9.54 3.67
N LYS A 54 14.86 9.26 4.56
CA LYS A 54 15.57 10.32 5.28
C LYS A 54 16.29 11.28 4.34
N MET A 55 17.06 10.74 3.39
CA MET A 55 17.79 11.52 2.39
C MET A 55 16.88 12.46 1.60
N ILE A 56 15.75 11.98 1.08
CA ILE A 56 14.87 12.85 0.27
C ILE A 56 14.20 13.95 1.11
N TYR A 57 13.96 13.68 2.40
CA TYR A 57 13.49 14.73 3.31
C TYR A 57 14.59 15.71 3.67
N GLU A 58 15.80 15.27 3.98
CA GLU A 58 16.92 16.16 4.32
C GLU A 58 17.34 17.04 3.14
N ASP A 59 17.44 16.46 1.94
CA ASP A 59 18.01 17.13 0.77
C ASP A 59 16.99 17.93 -0.04
N TYR A 60 15.70 17.57 0.03
CA TYR A 60 14.70 18.12 -0.88
C TYR A 60 13.46 18.69 -0.18
N PHE A 61 12.79 17.91 0.68
CA PHE A 61 11.52 18.30 1.29
C PHE A 61 11.63 19.03 2.64
N GLU A 62 12.83 19.06 3.23
CA GLU A 62 13.20 19.50 4.59
C GLU A 62 12.55 18.68 5.71
N LYS A 63 11.21 18.69 5.79
CA LYS A 63 10.44 17.94 6.79
C LYS A 63 9.04 17.59 6.28
N PRO A 64 8.36 16.60 6.88
CA PRO A 64 6.95 16.33 6.57
C PRO A 64 6.07 17.56 6.77
N GLY A 65 5.16 17.82 5.83
CA GLY A 65 4.19 18.92 5.90
C GLY A 65 4.73 20.32 5.54
N THR A 66 5.93 20.45 4.97
CA THR A 66 6.37 21.71 4.37
C THR A 66 5.54 22.08 3.14
N HIS A 67 5.64 23.34 2.70
CA HIS A 67 4.96 23.80 1.50
C HIS A 67 5.28 22.94 0.27
N LYS A 68 6.57 22.66 0.03
CA LYS A 68 7.03 21.83 -1.08
C LYS A 68 6.50 20.39 -0.99
N ALA A 69 6.53 19.78 0.19
CA ALA A 69 5.97 18.45 0.40
C ALA A 69 4.46 18.42 0.18
N HIS A 70 3.75 19.47 0.61
CA HIS A 70 2.31 19.60 0.40
C HIS A 70 1.97 19.78 -1.09
N GLU A 71 2.74 20.57 -1.83
CA GLU A 71 2.52 20.79 -3.26
C GLU A 71 2.71 19.50 -4.08
N LEU A 72 3.72 18.68 -3.73
CA LEU A 72 4.09 17.50 -4.53
C LEU A 72 3.47 16.19 -4.05
N LEU A 73 3.21 16.03 -2.76
CA LEU A 73 2.80 14.74 -2.16
C LEU A 73 1.38 14.74 -1.63
N HIS A 74 0.73 15.92 -1.51
CA HIS A 74 -0.65 16.01 -1.05
C HIS A 74 -1.60 16.29 -2.22
N THR A 75 -2.86 15.92 -2.03
CA THR A 75 -3.93 16.20 -2.98
C THR A 75 -5.17 16.62 -2.22
N THR A 76 -6.12 17.23 -2.90
CA THR A 76 -7.44 17.53 -2.36
C THR A 76 -8.49 16.60 -2.98
N TYR A 77 -9.59 16.42 -2.26
CA TYR A 77 -10.76 15.71 -2.75
C TYR A 77 -11.92 16.69 -2.73
N LEU A 78 -12.75 16.67 -3.77
CA LEU A 78 -13.96 17.49 -3.81
C LEU A 78 -15.11 16.74 -3.12
N PRO A 79 -15.99 17.46 -2.40
CA PRO A 79 -17.25 16.89 -1.95
C PRO A 79 -17.98 16.23 -3.12
N ARG A 80 -18.47 15.01 -2.91
CA ARG A 80 -19.25 14.32 -3.93
C ARG A 80 -20.49 15.15 -4.26
N GLY A 81 -20.65 15.54 -5.53
CA GLY A 81 -21.87 16.17 -6.00
C GLY A 81 -23.07 15.23 -5.85
N ASN A 82 -24.24 15.78 -5.58
CA ASN A 82 -25.49 15.01 -5.60
C ASN A 82 -25.81 14.66 -7.06
N HIS A 83 -25.96 13.38 -7.35
CA HIS A 83 -26.59 12.88 -8.58
C HIS A 83 -28.07 12.65 -8.31
#